data_AF-A0A899FV04-F1
#
_entry.id   AF-A0A899FV04-F1
#
_cell.length_a   1.000
_cell.length_b   1.000
_cell.length_c   1.000
_cell.angle_alpha   90.00
_cell.angle_beta   90.00
_cell.angle_gamma   90.00
#
_symmetry.space_group_name_H-M   'P 1'
#
loop_
_entity.id
_entity.type
_entity.pdbx_description
1 polymer ?
#
loop_
_entity_poly.entity_id
_entity_poly.type
_entity_poly.pdbx_seq_one_letter_code
_entity_poly.pdbx_strand_id
1 'polypeptide(L)'
;MKIEEYFPAIEGAIEAIESLEFEYSKPFTNSLLKLADIVMLIRDAEPHESRLFTLEKGKKEPQKRVYGQRLEMPVTPLRSREPQSPEILLGAAQKLLDIYYFPEIQDRIAVLLEKNRKHLENIENLETKINSQRMRLDLLLTNNDFDFQDNEMITDEMIQEEKDEVARLEYELELRSRELKETD
;
A
#
# COMPACT_ATOMS: atom_id res chain seq x y z
N MET A 1 -85.62 -5.91 34.64
CA MET A 1 -84.27 -6.50 34.69
C MET A 1 -83.56 -5.86 35.87
N LYS A 2 -83.23 -6.65 36.90
CA LYS A 2 -82.69 -6.11 38.16
C LYS A 2 -81.18 -5.98 38.01
N ILE A 3 -80.63 -4.83 38.39
CA ILE A 3 -79.19 -4.53 38.26
C ILE A 3 -78.31 -5.55 38.98
N GLU A 4 -78.86 -6.18 40.03
CA GLU A 4 -78.26 -7.25 40.82
C GLU A 4 -77.79 -8.46 40.01
N GLU A 5 -78.44 -8.75 38.88
CA GLU A 5 -78.09 -9.90 38.01
C GLU A 5 -76.73 -9.72 37.32
N TYR A 6 -76.23 -8.48 37.22
CA TYR A 6 -74.98 -8.17 36.54
C TYR A 6 -73.76 -8.15 37.45
N PHE A 7 -73.93 -8.11 38.78
CA PHE A 7 -72.80 -8.07 39.72
C PHE A 7 -71.82 -9.23 39.57
N PRO A 8 -72.26 -10.49 39.43
CA PRO A 8 -71.33 -11.61 39.27
C PRO A 8 -70.52 -11.51 37.97
N ALA A 9 -71.13 -10.98 36.90
CA ALA A 9 -70.46 -10.79 35.62
C ALA A 9 -69.40 -9.67 35.69
N ILE A 10 -69.68 -8.62 36.45
CA ILE A 10 -68.75 -7.52 36.69
C ILE A 10 -67.58 -8.00 37.56
N GLU A 11 -67.85 -8.75 38.63
CA GLU A 11 -66.80 -9.31 39.50
C GLU A 11 -65.87 -10.24 38.73
N GLY A 12 -66.42 -11.14 37.90
CA GLY A 12 -65.61 -12.01 37.06
C GLY A 12 -64.78 -11.26 36.01
N ALA A 13 -65.29 -10.14 35.49
CA ALA A 13 -64.54 -9.29 34.57
C ALA A 13 -63.39 -8.55 35.27
N ILE A 14 -63.59 -8.13 36.53
CA ILE A 14 -62.55 -7.47 37.34
C ILE A 14 -61.39 -8.43 37.60
N GLU A 15 -61.70 -9.66 38.05
CA GLU A 15 -60.67 -10.67 38.33
C GLU A 15 -59.90 -11.08 37.05
N ALA A 16 -60.59 -11.14 35.91
CA ALA A 16 -59.96 -11.39 34.62
C ALA A 16 -59.05 -10.23 34.16
N ILE A 17 -59.42 -8.98 34.42
CA ILE A 17 -58.60 -7.81 34.09
C ILE A 17 -57.37 -7.71 35.00
N GLU A 18 -57.53 -8.05 36.28
CA GLU A 18 -56.45 -7.96 37.28
C GLU A 18 -55.41 -9.08 37.12
N SER A 19 -55.84 -10.27 36.66
CA SER A 19 -54.94 -11.41 36.39
C SER A 19 -54.17 -11.31 35.07
N LEU A 20 -54.49 -10.34 34.21
CA LEU A 20 -53.76 -10.11 32.97
C LEU A 20 -52.36 -9.54 33.27
N GLU A 21 -51.34 -10.34 33.01
CA GLU A 21 -49.95 -9.91 33.09
C GLU A 21 -49.64 -9.03 31.87
N PHE A 22 -49.83 -7.73 32.00
CA PHE A 22 -49.49 -6.78 30.96
C PHE A 22 -47.97 -6.59 30.91
N GLU A 23 -47.35 -7.00 29.80
CA GLU A 23 -46.01 -6.57 29.46
C GLU A 23 -46.05 -5.06 29.15
N TYR A 24 -45.86 -4.22 30.18
CA TYR A 24 -45.64 -2.79 29.97
C TYR A 24 -44.47 -2.62 29.02
N SER A 25 -44.65 -1.81 27.97
CA SER A 25 -43.57 -1.54 27.02
C SER A 25 -42.34 -1.10 27.82
N LYS A 26 -41.31 -1.94 27.85
CA LYS A 26 -40.06 -1.61 28.52
C LYS A 26 -39.62 -0.28 27.92
N PRO A 27 -39.41 0.80 28.70
CA PRO A 27 -39.11 2.13 28.16
C PRO A 27 -37.84 2.17 27.29
N PHE A 28 -37.11 1.05 27.21
CA PHE A 28 -35.84 0.90 26.52
C PHE A 28 -35.92 0.61 25.02
N THR A 29 -37.01 0.05 24.45
CA THR A 29 -37.07 -0.15 22.98
C THR A 29 -37.25 1.16 22.23
N ASN A 30 -38.07 2.07 22.76
CA ASN A 30 -38.22 3.42 22.20
C ASN A 30 -37.05 4.34 22.64
N SER A 31 -36.42 4.06 23.78
CA SER A 31 -35.22 4.80 24.19
C SER A 31 -33.97 4.43 23.40
N LEU A 32 -33.79 3.19 22.91
CA LEU A 32 -32.66 2.86 22.03
C LEU A 32 -32.75 3.59 20.68
N LEU A 33 -33.97 3.76 20.15
CA LEU A 33 -34.24 4.57 18.96
C LEU A 33 -34.22 6.09 19.24
N LYS A 34 -34.37 6.53 20.50
CA LYS A 34 -34.15 7.93 20.94
C LYS A 34 -32.71 8.24 21.32
N LEU A 35 -31.89 7.24 21.67
CA LEU A 35 -30.49 7.41 22.07
C LEU A 35 -29.59 7.72 20.87
N ALA A 36 -29.97 7.27 19.67
CA ALA A 36 -29.49 7.90 18.46
C ALA A 36 -30.31 9.18 18.27
N ASP A 37 -29.73 10.32 18.62
CA ASP A 37 -30.24 11.60 18.16
C ASP A 37 -30.39 11.48 16.64
N ILE A 38 -31.61 11.61 16.10
CA ILE A 38 -31.82 11.39 14.67
C ILE A 38 -30.99 12.39 13.84
N VAL A 39 -30.52 13.46 14.48
CA VAL A 39 -29.57 14.48 13.98
C VAL A 39 -28.12 13.93 13.84
N MET A 40 -27.74 12.89 14.56
CA MET A 40 -26.47 12.19 14.32
C MET A 40 -26.55 11.18 13.15
N LEU A 41 -27.75 10.65 12.89
CA LEU A 41 -28.01 9.69 11.81
C LEU A 41 -28.36 10.39 10.48
N ILE A 42 -29.18 11.44 10.57
CA ILE A 42 -29.42 12.47 9.57
C ILE A 42 -28.37 13.54 9.84
N ARG A 43 -27.13 13.29 9.40
CA ARG A 43 -26.20 14.41 9.22
C ARG A 43 -26.88 15.41 8.29
N ASP A 44 -26.78 16.71 8.59
CA ASP A 44 -27.04 17.71 7.57
C ASP A 44 -26.22 17.30 6.33
N ALA A 45 -26.90 17.13 5.20
CA ALA A 45 -26.23 16.79 3.96
C ALA A 45 -25.18 17.87 3.71
N GLU A 46 -23.91 17.50 3.86
CA GLU A 46 -22.78 18.42 3.70
C GLU A 46 -22.96 19.19 2.38
N PRO A 47 -22.44 20.43 2.23
CA PRO A 47 -22.75 21.28 1.07
C PRO A 47 -22.51 20.62 -0.30
N HIS A 48 -21.65 19.60 -0.34
CA HIS A 48 -21.38 18.79 -1.51
C HIS A 48 -22.45 17.72 -1.81
N GLU A 49 -23.15 17.21 -0.80
CA GLU A 49 -24.27 16.27 -0.92
C GLU A 49 -25.57 17.00 -1.25
N SER A 50 -25.84 18.13 -0.60
CA SER A 50 -27.03 18.97 -0.89
C SER A 50 -27.09 19.46 -2.35
N ARG A 51 -25.93 19.63 -3.00
CA ARG A 51 -25.80 20.03 -4.43
C ARG A 51 -26.13 18.89 -5.42
N LEU A 52 -26.07 17.63 -5.00
CA LEU A 52 -26.46 16.48 -5.84
C LEU A 52 -27.98 16.36 -5.98
N PHE A 53 -28.73 16.81 -4.98
CA PHE A 53 -30.19 16.62 -4.89
C PHE A 53 -31.01 17.89 -5.08
N THR A 54 -30.39 19.07 -5.05
CA THR A 54 -31.07 20.33 -5.41
C THR A 54 -31.04 20.49 -6.93
N LEU A 55 -32.07 19.95 -7.59
CA LEU A 55 -32.38 20.33 -8.98
C LEU A 55 -32.75 21.81 -8.97
N GLU A 56 -31.98 22.66 -9.67
CA GLU A 56 -32.41 24.03 -9.92
C GLU A 56 -33.80 23.98 -10.58
N LYS A 57 -34.83 24.49 -9.88
CA LYS A 57 -36.16 24.66 -10.45
C LYS A 57 -36.03 25.55 -11.68
N GLY A 58 -36.11 24.93 -12.87
CA GLY A 58 -36.23 25.64 -14.14
C GLY A 58 -35.26 25.25 -15.25
N LYS A 59 -34.32 24.31 -15.08
CA LYS A 59 -33.41 23.91 -16.17
C LYS A 59 -33.65 22.47 -16.63
N LYS A 60 -34.02 22.31 -17.91
CA LYS A 60 -34.13 21.01 -18.59
C LYS A 60 -32.76 20.30 -18.56
N GLU A 61 -32.76 18.98 -18.32
CA GLU A 61 -31.54 18.17 -18.24
C GLU A 61 -30.63 18.37 -19.47
N PRO A 62 -29.36 18.76 -19.30
CA PRO A 62 -28.48 18.92 -20.43
C PRO A 62 -27.88 17.57 -20.84
N GLN A 63 -28.13 17.24 -22.10
CA GLN A 63 -27.47 16.15 -22.79
C GLN A 63 -25.95 16.38 -22.89
N LYS A 64 -25.21 15.28 -22.70
CA LYS A 64 -23.85 14.94 -23.13
C LYS A 64 -22.77 16.05 -23.27
N ARG A 65 -21.66 15.76 -22.56
CA ARG A 65 -20.23 16.04 -22.85
C ARG A 65 -19.92 17.40 -23.48
N VAL A 66 -19.23 18.31 -22.76
CA VAL A 66 -18.32 19.31 -23.37
C VAL A 66 -17.46 20.05 -22.31
N TYR A 67 -16.13 20.01 -22.54
CA TYR A 67 -15.04 20.99 -22.32
C TYR A 67 -15.00 21.95 -21.11
N GLY A 68 -13.91 21.89 -20.33
CA GLY A 68 -13.22 23.13 -19.92
C GLY A 68 -12.60 23.21 -18.52
N GLN A 69 -13.19 22.62 -17.48
CA GLN A 69 -12.65 22.78 -16.11
C GLN A 69 -12.22 21.46 -15.51
N ARG A 70 -10.90 21.32 -15.37
CA ARG A 70 -10.25 20.25 -14.65
C ARG A 70 -10.62 20.40 -13.18
N LEU A 71 -11.54 19.57 -12.71
CA LEU A 71 -11.75 19.37 -11.28
C LEU A 71 -10.46 18.72 -10.74
N GLU A 72 -9.59 19.55 -10.16
CA GLU A 72 -8.46 19.13 -9.34
C GLU A 72 -9.07 18.46 -8.09
N MET A 73 -9.30 17.14 -8.19
CA MET A 73 -9.58 16.36 -7.01
C MET A 73 -8.33 16.38 -6.13
N PRO A 74 -8.46 16.35 -4.78
CA PRO A 74 -7.30 16.12 -3.95
C PRO A 74 -6.58 14.86 -4.46
N VAL A 75 -5.27 15.01 -4.72
CA VAL A 75 -4.41 13.90 -5.12
C VAL A 75 -4.41 12.89 -3.98
N THR A 76 -5.31 11.91 -4.04
CA THR A 76 -5.02 10.63 -3.41
C THR A 76 -3.74 10.11 -4.08
N PRO A 77 -2.77 9.57 -3.33
CA PRO A 77 -1.51 9.07 -3.90
C PRO A 77 -1.71 7.99 -4.97
N LEU A 78 -2.96 7.49 -5.14
CA LEU A 78 -3.38 6.51 -6.13
C LEU A 78 -4.04 7.12 -7.38
N ARG A 79 -4.27 8.44 -7.43
CA ARG A 79 -4.81 9.16 -8.60
C ARG A 79 -3.72 9.96 -9.32
N SER A 80 -2.46 9.59 -9.19
CA SER A 80 -1.47 9.99 -10.20
C SER A 80 -1.74 9.15 -11.46
N ARG A 81 -1.67 9.77 -12.64
CA ARG A 81 -1.62 9.03 -13.90
C ARG A 81 -0.36 8.17 -14.02
N GLU A 82 0.63 8.45 -13.19
CA GLU A 82 1.87 7.72 -13.12
C GLU A 82 1.69 6.43 -12.33
N PRO A 83 2.16 5.29 -12.88
CA PRO A 83 2.18 4.04 -12.14
C PRO A 83 3.06 4.21 -10.90
N GLN A 84 2.45 4.10 -9.72
CA GLN A 84 3.15 4.14 -8.45
C GLN A 84 3.99 2.87 -8.28
N SER A 85 5.15 3.00 -7.65
CA SER A 85 6.00 1.85 -7.35
C SER A 85 5.25 0.85 -6.45
N PRO A 86 5.39 -0.45 -6.70
CA PRO A 86 4.60 -1.47 -6.01
C PRO A 86 4.89 -1.51 -4.50
N GLU A 87 6.05 -1.04 -4.03
CA GLU A 87 6.37 -0.96 -2.60
C GLU A 87 5.49 0.09 -1.88
N ILE A 88 5.27 1.24 -2.53
CA ILE A 88 4.43 2.32 -2.01
C ILE A 88 2.98 1.85 -1.87
N LEU A 89 2.50 1.10 -2.87
CA LEU A 89 1.15 0.56 -2.88
C LEU A 89 0.94 -0.49 -1.79
N LEU A 90 1.90 -1.40 -1.62
CA LEU A 90 1.85 -2.43 -0.57
C LEU A 90 1.93 -1.80 0.84
N GLY A 91 2.78 -0.79 1.03
CA GLY A 91 2.85 -0.05 2.29
C GLY A 91 1.56 0.73 2.61
N ALA A 92 0.90 1.30 1.60
CA ALA A 92 -0.40 1.94 1.77
C ALA A 92 -1.51 0.93 2.10
N ALA A 93 -1.51 -0.24 1.45
CA ALA A 93 -2.46 -1.32 1.71
C ALA A 93 -2.33 -1.85 3.15
N GLN A 94 -1.09 -1.99 3.66
CA GLN A 94 -0.85 -2.42 5.04
C GLN A 94 -1.36 -1.39 6.06
N LYS A 95 -1.11 -0.09 5.84
CA LYS A 95 -1.66 0.97 6.71
C LYS A 95 -3.19 1.01 6.71
N LEU A 96 -3.82 0.73 5.57
CA LEU A 96 -5.28 0.64 5.48
C LEU A 96 -5.83 -0.55 6.26
N LEU A 97 -5.08 -1.66 6.26
CA LEU A 97 -5.44 -2.88 6.96
C LEU A 97 -5.29 -2.77 8.48
N ASP A 98 -4.38 -1.92 8.96
CA ASP A 98 -4.27 -1.56 10.38
C ASP A 98 -5.51 -0.78 10.87
N ILE A 99 -6.10 0.03 9.98
CA ILE A 99 -7.32 0.81 10.28
C ILE A 99 -8.59 -0.05 10.08
N TYR A 100 -8.58 -0.94 9.10
CA TYR A 100 -9.70 -1.80 8.74
C TYR A 100 -9.28 -3.28 8.81
N TYR A 101 -9.68 -3.95 9.89
CA TYR A 101 -9.39 -5.37 10.05
C TYR A 101 -10.20 -6.22 9.06
N PHE A 102 -9.49 -6.88 8.14
CA PHE A 102 -10.06 -7.86 7.23
C PHE A 102 -9.12 -9.06 7.06
N PRO A 103 -9.43 -10.23 7.65
CA PRO A 103 -8.49 -11.34 7.76
C PRO A 103 -8.13 -11.97 6.41
N GLU A 104 -9.05 -12.05 5.45
CA GLU A 104 -8.78 -12.68 4.15
C GLU A 104 -7.82 -11.85 3.27
N ILE A 105 -7.75 -10.53 3.51
CA ILE A 105 -6.84 -9.61 2.79
C ILE A 105 -5.43 -9.64 3.38
N GLN A 106 -5.29 -9.94 4.69
CA GLN A 106 -3.98 -10.11 5.35
C GLN A 106 -3.14 -11.17 4.63
N ASP A 107 -3.71 -12.36 4.44
CA ASP A 107 -3.02 -13.47 3.78
C ASP A 107 -2.63 -13.10 2.34
N ARG A 108 -3.51 -12.38 1.64
CA ARG A 108 -3.26 -11.96 0.26
C ARG A 108 -2.14 -10.93 0.18
N ILE A 109 -2.12 -9.96 1.09
CA ILE A 109 -1.07 -8.93 1.17
C ILE A 109 0.27 -9.58 1.56
N ALA A 110 0.27 -10.53 2.49
CA ALA A 110 1.48 -11.27 2.86
C ALA A 110 2.10 -12.00 1.65
N VAL A 111 1.27 -12.68 0.84
CA VAL A 111 1.73 -13.33 -0.40
C VAL A 111 2.27 -12.30 -1.41
N LEU A 112 1.64 -11.13 -1.52
CA LEU A 112 2.10 -10.08 -2.42
C LEU A 112 3.43 -9.45 -1.97
N LEU A 113 3.63 -9.29 -0.66
CA LEU A 113 4.90 -8.84 -0.08
C LEU A 113 6.03 -9.82 -0.37
N GLU A 114 5.80 -11.11 -0.18
CA GLU A 114 6.81 -12.14 -0.48
C GLU A 114 7.17 -12.15 -1.98
N LYS A 115 6.18 -12.01 -2.85
CA LYS A 115 6.39 -11.90 -4.30
C LYS A 115 7.20 -10.65 -4.67
N ASN A 116 6.84 -9.49 -4.10
CA ASN A 116 7.57 -8.26 -4.33
C ASN A 116 9.04 -8.40 -3.89
N ARG A 117 9.28 -8.96 -2.69
CA ARG A 117 10.63 -9.25 -2.19
C ARG A 117 11.45 -10.11 -3.16
N LYS A 118 10.87 -11.20 -3.69
CA LYS A 118 11.54 -12.07 -4.67
C LYS A 118 11.84 -11.34 -5.98
N HIS A 119 10.95 -10.47 -6.43
CA HIS A 119 11.19 -9.68 -7.63
C HIS A 119 12.31 -8.67 -7.43
N LEU A 120 12.38 -7.99 -6.28
CA LEU A 120 13.46 -7.06 -5.95
C LEU A 120 14.84 -7.78 -5.94
N GLU A 121 14.92 -8.94 -5.30
CA GLU A 121 16.14 -9.76 -5.29
C GLU A 121 16.57 -10.18 -6.70
N ASN A 122 15.60 -10.57 -7.55
CA ASN A 122 15.91 -10.92 -8.93
C ASN A 122 16.35 -9.69 -9.76
N ILE A 123 15.74 -8.53 -9.53
CA ILE A 123 16.12 -7.28 -10.19
C ILE A 123 17.55 -6.90 -9.80
N GLU A 124 17.91 -6.93 -8.53
CA GLU A 124 19.27 -6.64 -8.05
C GLU A 124 20.31 -7.58 -8.69
N ASN A 125 20.00 -8.87 -8.78
CA ASN A 125 20.84 -9.86 -9.44
C ASN A 125 21.00 -9.60 -10.96
N LEU A 126 20.01 -9.02 -11.61
CA LEU A 126 20.09 -8.65 -13.03
C LEU A 126 20.83 -7.34 -13.22
N GLU A 127 20.63 -6.36 -12.33
CA GLU A 127 21.33 -5.08 -12.35
C GLU A 127 22.84 -5.25 -12.16
N THR A 128 23.26 -6.12 -11.23
CA THR A 128 24.68 -6.47 -11.06
C THR A 128 25.27 -7.08 -12.33
N LYS A 129 24.56 -8.01 -12.98
CA LYS A 129 24.99 -8.59 -14.27
C LYS A 129 25.08 -7.55 -15.39
N ILE A 130 24.09 -6.65 -15.48
CA ILE A 130 24.09 -5.56 -16.46
C ILE A 130 25.28 -4.62 -16.21
N ASN A 131 25.59 -4.31 -14.95
CA ASN A 131 26.75 -3.47 -14.61
C ASN A 131 28.08 -4.13 -14.99
N SER A 132 28.24 -5.44 -14.73
CA SER A 132 29.43 -6.17 -15.18
C SER A 132 29.55 -6.18 -16.71
N GLN A 133 28.44 -6.35 -17.43
CA GLN A 133 28.42 -6.29 -18.89
C GLN A 133 28.74 -4.89 -19.41
N ARG A 134 28.20 -3.85 -18.78
CA ARG A 134 28.49 -2.44 -19.10
C ARG A 134 29.96 -2.12 -18.87
N MET A 135 30.56 -2.55 -17.76
CA MET A 135 31.99 -2.38 -17.50
C MET A 135 32.85 -3.09 -18.55
N ARG A 136 32.46 -4.31 -18.95
CA ARG A 136 33.15 -5.03 -20.04
C ARG A 136 33.06 -4.29 -21.37
N LEU A 137 31.89 -3.74 -21.70
CA LEU A 137 31.73 -2.92 -22.90
C LEU A 137 32.52 -1.63 -22.81
N ASP A 138 32.53 -0.97 -21.65
CA ASP A 138 33.32 0.24 -21.41
C ASP A 138 34.79 -0.04 -21.70
N LEU A 139 35.37 -1.11 -21.11
CA LEU A 139 36.73 -1.58 -21.40
C LEU A 139 36.96 -1.84 -22.90
N LEU A 140 36.01 -2.45 -23.60
CA LEU A 140 36.13 -2.69 -25.04
C LEU A 140 36.04 -1.40 -25.86
N LEU A 141 35.25 -0.43 -25.43
CA LEU A 141 35.18 0.88 -26.08
C LEU A 141 36.49 1.64 -25.84
N THR A 142 37.01 1.63 -24.61
CA THR A 142 38.34 2.20 -24.30
C THR A 142 39.44 1.49 -25.10
N ASN A 143 39.34 0.17 -25.27
CA ASN A 143 40.33 -0.62 -26.03
C ASN A 143 40.20 -0.47 -27.55
N ASN A 144 39.01 -0.14 -28.07
CA ASN A 144 38.81 0.12 -29.51
C ASN A 144 39.20 1.54 -29.94
N ASP A 145 39.38 2.47 -29.00
CA ASP A 145 39.97 3.80 -29.25
C ASP A 145 41.51 3.76 -29.32
N PHE A 146 42.14 2.59 -29.12
CA PHE A 146 43.50 2.36 -29.61
C PHE A 146 43.44 2.21 -31.11
N ASP A 147 43.71 3.31 -31.80
CA ASP A 147 44.06 3.34 -33.21
C ASP A 147 45.08 2.20 -33.45
N PHE A 148 44.70 1.16 -34.18
CA PHE A 148 45.58 0.02 -34.55
C PHE A 148 46.71 0.46 -35.50
N GLN A 149 47.16 1.71 -35.42
CA GLN A 149 48.33 2.23 -36.13
C GLN A 149 49.63 1.98 -35.36
N ASP A 150 49.58 1.84 -34.03
CA ASP A 150 50.75 1.48 -33.22
C ASP A 150 50.58 0.07 -32.66
N ASN A 151 50.71 -0.92 -33.55
CA ASN A 151 50.88 -2.30 -33.16
C ASN A 151 52.35 -2.52 -32.73
N GLU A 152 52.76 -1.94 -31.58
CA GLU A 152 53.89 -2.47 -30.83
C GLU A 152 53.43 -3.83 -30.29
N MET A 153 53.67 -4.86 -31.11
CA MET A 153 53.36 -6.24 -30.81
C MET A 153 54.04 -6.59 -29.48
N ILE A 154 53.25 -6.72 -28.41
CA ILE A 154 53.73 -7.18 -27.10
C ILE A 154 54.48 -8.49 -27.36
N THR A 155 55.79 -8.48 -27.18
CA THR A 155 56.61 -9.66 -27.38
C THR A 155 56.52 -10.55 -26.14
N ASP A 156 56.65 -11.86 -26.32
CA ASP A 156 56.74 -12.80 -25.20
C ASP A 156 57.90 -12.45 -24.25
N GLU A 157 58.92 -11.76 -24.77
CA GLU A 157 60.08 -11.26 -24.02
C GLU A 157 59.69 -10.14 -23.04
N MET A 158 58.91 -9.14 -23.49
CA MET A 158 58.42 -8.07 -22.61
C MET A 158 57.53 -8.61 -21.48
N ILE A 159 56.69 -9.60 -21.78
CA ILE A 159 55.85 -10.28 -20.78
C ILE A 159 56.71 -11.03 -19.76
N GLN A 160 57.80 -11.64 -20.21
CA GLN A 160 58.69 -12.41 -19.34
C GLN A 160 59.48 -11.49 -18.41
N GLU A 161 59.96 -10.34 -18.90
CA GLU A 161 60.62 -9.33 -18.07
C GLU A 161 59.70 -8.78 -16.99
N GLU A 162 58.44 -8.46 -17.32
CA GLU A 162 57.47 -8.01 -16.33
C GLU A 162 57.18 -9.07 -15.26
N LYS A 163 57.07 -10.35 -15.66
CA LYS A 163 56.88 -11.45 -14.71
C LYS A 163 58.07 -11.61 -13.77
N ASP A 164 59.28 -11.48 -14.29
CA ASP A 164 60.50 -11.60 -13.50
C ASP A 164 60.63 -10.43 -12.51
N GLU A 165 60.23 -9.23 -12.92
CA GLU A 165 60.22 -8.05 -12.04
C GLU A 165 59.18 -8.18 -10.92
N VAL A 166 57.96 -8.66 -11.25
CA VAL A 166 56.92 -8.93 -10.25
C VAL A 166 57.42 -9.97 -9.23
N ALA A 167 58.07 -11.04 -9.67
CA ALA A 167 58.61 -12.06 -8.77
C ALA A 167 59.69 -11.51 -7.82
N ARG A 168 60.52 -10.56 -8.28
CA ARG A 168 61.50 -9.87 -7.42
C ARG A 168 60.83 -9.02 -6.36
N LEU A 169 59.84 -8.22 -6.77
CA LEU A 169 59.09 -7.33 -5.86
C LEU A 169 58.29 -8.12 -4.82
N GLU A 170 57.70 -9.25 -5.20
CA GLU A 170 57.02 -10.16 -4.27
C GLU A 170 57.98 -10.74 -3.23
N TYR A 171 59.17 -11.15 -3.66
CA TYR A 171 60.22 -11.63 -2.74
C TYR A 171 60.68 -10.54 -1.77
N GLU A 172 60.86 -9.31 -2.27
CA GLU A 172 61.24 -8.16 -1.43
C GLU A 172 60.15 -7.82 -0.40
N LEU A 173 58.89 -7.80 -0.83
CA LEU A 173 57.73 -7.60 0.05
C LEU A 173 57.63 -8.70 1.11
N GLU A 174 57.89 -9.95 0.75
CA GLU A 174 57.86 -11.06 1.71
C GLU A 174 58.95 -10.90 2.77
N LEU A 175 60.17 -10.53 2.38
CA LEU A 175 61.27 -10.30 3.30
C LEU A 175 60.93 -9.16 4.27
N ARG A 176 60.45 -8.03 3.74
CA ARG A 176 60.02 -6.87 4.54
C ARG A 176 58.87 -7.21 5.48
N SER A 177 57.94 -8.07 5.04
CA SER A 177 56.84 -8.55 5.88
C SER A 177 57.33 -9.43 7.03
N ARG A 178 58.44 -10.16 6.85
CA ARG A 178 59.05 -11.01 7.87
C ARG A 178 59.78 -10.17 8.91
N GLU A 179 60.52 -9.16 8.47
CA GLU A 179 61.20 -8.20 9.35
C GLU A 179 60.19 -7.46 10.23
N LEU A 180 59.07 -7.01 9.67
CA LEU A 180 58.01 -6.34 10.44
C LEU A 180 57.38 -7.25 11.50
N LYS A 181 57.23 -8.54 11.22
CA LYS A 181 56.72 -9.54 12.19
C LYS A 181 57.70 -9.87 13.30
N GLU A 182 59.01 -9.65 13.10
CA GLU A 182 60.03 -9.84 14.13
C GLU A 182 60.20 -8.58 15.01
N THR A 183 59.70 -7.42 14.57
CA THR A 183 59.75 -6.15 15.29
C THR A 183 58.51 -5.82 16.13
N ASP A 184 57.48 -6.68 16.11
CA ASP A 184 56.28 -6.63 16.98
C ASP A 184 56.35 -7.73 18.07
#